data_AF-A0A1X1QG91-F1
#
_entry.id   AF-A0A1X1QG91-F1
#
_cell.length_a   1.000
_cell.length_b   1.000
_cell.length_c   1.000
_cell.angle_alpha   90.00
_cell.angle_beta   90.00
_cell.angle_gamma   90.00
#
_symmetry.space_group_name_H-M   'P 1'
#
loop_
_entity.id
_entity.type
_entity.pdbx_description
1 polymer ?
#
loop_
_entity_poly.entity_id
_entity_poly.type
_entity_poly.pdbx_seq_one_letter_code
_entity_poly.pdbx_strand_id
1 'polypeptide(L)'
;MTIKILHKQGHSKRAIAKQLGVSPNTVNKHLSRDIDKPSYQPRPGVAHKLNPYKPYIKGRIESALPIHLSAVVIVREIKEHGYDGGITRVREHLV
;
A
#
# COMPACT_ATOMS: atom_id res chain seq x y z
N MET A 1 9.11 -19.58 -23.28
CA MET A 1 10.58 -19.56 -23.08
C MET A 1 10.91 -18.46 -22.06
N THR A 2 11.70 -18.72 -21.01
CA THR A 2 12.03 -17.70 -20.00
C THR A 2 13.46 -17.18 -20.16
N ILE A 3 13.75 -15.98 -19.65
CA ILE A 3 15.08 -15.36 -19.65
C ILE A 3 16.13 -16.31 -19.03
N LYS A 4 15.80 -16.98 -17.91
CA LYS A 4 16.70 -17.90 -17.22
C LYS A 4 17.00 -19.17 -18.02
N ILE A 5 16.00 -19.76 -18.69
CA ILE A 5 16.19 -20.96 -19.54
C ILE A 5 17.13 -20.63 -20.70
N LEU A 6 16.86 -19.52 -21.38
CA LEU A 6 17.68 -19.04 -22.49
C LEU A 6 19.13 -18.76 -22.09
N HIS A 7 19.33 -18.19 -20.90
CA HIS A 7 20.67 -17.95 -20.37
C HIS A 7 21.41 -19.24 -20.02
N LYS A 8 20.72 -20.23 -19.42
CA LYS A 8 21.29 -21.57 -19.17
C LYS A 8 21.66 -22.33 -20.44
N GLN A 9 20.96 -22.06 -21.55
CA GLN A 9 21.27 -22.60 -22.88
C GLN A 9 22.45 -21.90 -23.58
N GLY A 10 23.09 -20.91 -22.93
CA GLY A 10 24.29 -20.24 -23.47
C GLY A 10 24.01 -19.01 -24.35
N HIS A 11 22.75 -18.56 -24.46
CA HIS A 11 22.44 -17.35 -25.23
C HIS A 11 22.98 -16.08 -24.55
N SER A 12 23.57 -15.19 -25.34
CA SER A 12 24.00 -13.88 -24.85
C SER A 12 22.81 -13.01 -24.43
N LYS A 13 22.99 -12.13 -23.44
CA LYS A 13 21.92 -11.22 -22.96
C LYS A 13 21.26 -10.42 -24.10
N ARG A 14 22.03 -10.03 -25.13
CA ARG A 14 21.53 -9.35 -26.35
C ARG A 14 20.66 -10.26 -27.21
N ALA A 15 21.04 -11.51 -27.40
CA ALA A 15 20.24 -12.49 -28.14
C ALA A 15 18.92 -12.77 -27.42
N ILE A 16 18.95 -12.91 -26.09
CA ILE A 16 17.76 -13.09 -25.25
C ILE A 16 16.82 -11.89 -25.38
N ALA A 17 17.34 -10.66 -25.30
CA ALA A 17 16.57 -9.44 -25.44
C ALA A 17 15.86 -9.36 -26.81
N LYS A 18 16.60 -9.66 -27.89
CA LYS A 18 16.07 -9.68 -29.26
C LYS A 18 14.99 -10.76 -29.44
N GLN A 19 15.22 -11.95 -28.88
CA GLN A 19 14.31 -13.08 -29.01
C GLN A 19 13.01 -12.91 -28.22
N LEU A 20 13.07 -12.29 -27.03
CA LEU A 20 11.90 -12.06 -26.17
C LEU A 20 11.25 -10.69 -26.36
N GLY A 21 11.81 -9.81 -27.20
CA GLY A 21 11.29 -8.46 -27.42
C GLY A 21 11.33 -7.56 -26.18
N VAL A 22 12.25 -7.81 -25.25
CA VAL A 22 12.40 -7.04 -24.01
C VAL A 22 13.71 -6.26 -24.00
N SER A 23 13.79 -5.22 -23.18
CA SER A 23 15.03 -4.46 -23.05
C SER A 23 16.17 -5.33 -22.48
N PRO A 24 17.44 -5.12 -22.88
CA PRO A 24 18.59 -5.76 -22.25
C PRO A 24 18.67 -5.52 -20.73
N ASN A 25 18.15 -4.38 -20.26
CA ASN A 25 18.05 -4.06 -18.84
C ASN A 25 17.05 -4.98 -18.12
N THR A 26 15.95 -5.34 -18.77
CA THR A 26 14.99 -6.33 -18.28
C THR A 26 15.65 -7.70 -18.16
N VAL A 27 16.41 -8.12 -19.18
CA VAL A 27 17.19 -9.37 -19.14
C VAL A 27 18.18 -9.36 -17.98
N ASN A 28 18.96 -8.28 -17.83
CA ASN A 28 19.92 -8.15 -16.75
C ASN A 28 19.25 -8.21 -15.37
N LYS A 29 18.14 -7.48 -15.17
CA LYS A 29 17.36 -7.46 -13.93
C LYS A 29 16.83 -8.86 -13.54
N HIS A 30 16.39 -9.66 -14.52
CA HIS A 30 15.87 -11.01 -14.29
C HIS A 30 16.97 -12.06 -14.08
N LEU A 31 18.19 -11.81 -14.54
CA LEU A 31 19.35 -12.68 -14.28
C LEU A 31 20.06 -12.35 -12.97
N SER A 32 20.11 -11.07 -12.58
CA SER A 32 20.79 -10.60 -11.37
C SER A 32 19.97 -10.78 -10.10
N ARG A 33 18.65 -10.94 -10.21
CA ARG A 33 17.78 -11.19 -9.07
C ARG A 33 17.31 -12.63 -9.19
N ASP A 34 17.50 -13.45 -8.16
CA ASP A 34 16.91 -14.79 -8.02
C ASP A 34 15.39 -14.73 -7.82
N ILE A 35 14.72 -13.99 -8.70
CA ILE A 35 13.27 -13.84 -8.73
C ILE A 35 12.79 -14.94 -9.68
N ASP A 36 12.45 -16.10 -9.13
CA ASP A 36 11.72 -17.12 -9.88
C ASP A 36 10.26 -16.69 -10.11
N LYS A 37 9.74 -15.78 -9.29
CA LYS A 37 8.41 -15.20 -9.44
C LYS A 37 8.41 -13.73 -8.98
N PRO A 38 8.09 -12.76 -9.86
CA PRO A 38 7.90 -11.39 -9.43
C PRO A 38 6.73 -11.36 -8.43
N SER A 39 7.03 -11.25 -7.14
CA SER A 39 6.02 -11.08 -6.11
C SER A 39 5.62 -9.61 -6.08
N TYR A 40 4.35 -9.33 -6.35
CA TYR A 40 3.80 -8.00 -6.14
C TYR A 40 3.74 -7.74 -4.65
N GLN A 41 4.56 -6.80 -4.17
CA GLN A 41 4.44 -6.33 -2.80
C GLN A 41 3.21 -5.43 -2.69
N PRO A 42 2.32 -5.65 -1.70
CA PRO A 42 1.23 -4.74 -1.44
C PRO A 42 1.77 -3.31 -1.28
N ARG A 43 1.07 -2.33 -1.83
CA ARG A 43 1.46 -0.93 -1.68
C ARG A 43 1.51 -0.61 -0.18
N PRO A 44 2.57 0.04 0.33
CA PRO A 44 2.59 0.46 1.72
C PRO A 44 1.37 1.34 1.99
N GLY A 45 0.70 1.10 3.12
CA GLY A 45 -0.48 1.87 3.51
C GLY A 45 -0.14 3.35 3.60
N VAL A 46 -0.80 4.16 2.78
CA VAL A 46 -0.60 5.61 2.80
C VAL A 46 -1.23 6.15 4.08
N ALA A 47 -0.51 7.03 4.79
CA ALA A 47 -1.06 7.69 5.97
C ALA A 47 -2.32 8.48 5.59
N HIS A 48 -3.46 8.12 6.18
CA HIS A 48 -4.73 8.79 5.92
C HIS A 48 -4.86 10.07 6.76
N LYS A 49 -5.64 11.04 6.26
CA LYS A 49 -5.97 12.28 6.99
C LYS A 49 -6.50 12.05 8.42
N LEU A 50 -7.10 10.89 8.69
CA LEU A 50 -7.64 10.53 10.01
C LEU A 50 -6.56 10.07 11.02
N ASN A 51 -5.40 9.62 10.55
CA ASN A 51 -4.37 9.02 11.40
C ASN A 51 -3.94 9.91 12.58
N PRO A 52 -3.72 11.23 12.42
CA PRO A 52 -3.37 12.12 13.54
C PRO A 52 -4.46 12.21 14.62
N TYR A 53 -5.73 11.95 14.27
CA TYR A 53 -6.87 12.12 15.17
C TYR A 53 -7.30 10.83 15.87
N LYS A 54 -6.78 9.66 15.47
CA LYS A 54 -7.12 8.37 16.10
C LYS A 54 -6.89 8.33 17.63
N PRO A 55 -5.78 8.88 18.17
CA PRO A 55 -5.58 8.90 19.62
C PRO A 55 -6.67 9.67 20.36
N TYR A 56 -7.09 10.82 19.81
CA TYR A 56 -8.17 11.62 20.36
C TYR A 56 -9.50 10.87 20.34
N ILE A 57 -9.86 10.26 19.20
CA ILE A 57 -11.10 9.49 19.04
C ILE A 57 -11.17 8.36 20.06
N LYS A 58 -10.07 7.62 20.24
CA LYS A 58 -10.01 6.52 21.21
C LYS A 58 -10.25 7.00 22.64
N GLY A 59 -9.53 8.03 23.10
CA GLY A 59 -9.71 8.58 24.44
C GLY A 59 -11.12 9.15 24.65
N ARG A 60 -11.72 9.72 23.60
CA ARG A 60 -13.07 10.24 23.65
C ARG A 60 -14.13 9.15 23.82
N ILE A 61 -13.99 8.02 23.11
CA ILE A 61 -14.88 6.86 23.24
C ILE A 61 -14.76 6.28 24.65
N GLU A 62 -13.54 6.07 25.15
CA GLU A 62 -13.29 5.54 26.50
C GLU A 62 -13.92 6.44 27.57
N SER A 63 -13.80 7.76 27.43
CA SER A 63 -14.38 8.74 28.37
C SER A 63 -15.91 8.82 28.32
N ALA A 64 -16.53 8.40 27.21
CA ALA A 64 -17.97 8.49 27.01
C ALA A 64 -18.72 7.22 27.42
N LEU A 65 -18.03 6.11 27.69
CA LEU A 65 -18.66 4.87 28.13
C LEU A 65 -19.49 5.11 29.41
N PRO A 66 -20.72 4.57 29.48
CA PRO A 66 -21.33 3.57 28.60
C PRO A 66 -22.08 4.14 27.37
N ILE A 67 -22.03 5.44 27.14
CA ILE A 67 -22.76 6.10 26.04
C ILE A 67 -21.96 5.96 24.73
N HIS A 68 -22.59 5.39 23.71
CA HIS A 68 -22.02 5.32 22.37
C HIS A 68 -22.12 6.67 21.66
N LEU A 69 -20.96 7.28 21.38
CA LEU A 69 -20.88 8.50 20.58
C LEU A 69 -21.09 8.18 19.09
N SER A 70 -21.92 8.98 18.42
CA SER A 70 -22.11 8.85 16.98
C SER A 70 -20.92 9.41 16.21
N ALA A 71 -20.67 8.88 15.01
CA ALA A 71 -19.65 9.40 14.11
C ALA A 71 -19.83 10.89 13.80
N VAL A 72 -21.05 11.42 13.85
CA VAL A 72 -21.35 12.84 13.62
C VAL A 72 -20.76 13.71 14.73
N VAL A 73 -20.89 13.27 15.99
CA VAL A 73 -20.31 13.98 17.15
C VAL A 73 -18.79 14.01 17.04
N ILE A 74 -18.17 12.86 16.79
CA ILE A 74 -16.72 12.75 16.64
C ILE A 74 -16.22 13.62 15.49
N VAL A 75 -16.88 13.61 14.33
CA VAL A 75 -16.52 14.47 13.19
C VAL A 75 -16.56 15.94 13.54
N ARG A 76 -17.58 16.38 14.29
CA ARG A 76 -17.71 17.78 14.71
C ARG A 76 -16.54 18.18 15.61
N GLU A 77 -16.22 17.35 16.61
CA GLU A 77 -15.10 17.60 17.51
C GLU A 77 -13.75 17.64 16.75
N ILE A 78 -13.43 16.65 15.92
CA ILE A 78 -12.15 16.63 15.21
C ILE A 78 -12.05 17.72 14.12
N LYS A 79 -13.18 18.20 13.57
CA LYS A 79 -13.19 19.35 12.65
C LYS A 79 -12.77 20.63 13.36
N GLU A 80 -13.18 20.83 14.61
CA GLU A 80 -12.70 21.94 15.44
C GLU A 80 -11.19 21.83 15.72
N HIS A 81 -10.65 20.60 15.76
CA HIS A 81 -9.21 20.32 15.79
C HIS A 81 -8.51 20.35 14.41
N GLY A 82 -9.17 20.84 13.37
CA GLY A 82 -8.57 21.05 12.03
C GLY A 82 -8.69 19.86 11.07
N TYR A 83 -9.58 18.90 11.32
CA TYR A 83 -9.78 17.77 10.41
C TYR A 83 -10.48 18.16 9.10
N ASP A 84 -9.75 18.04 7.99
CA ASP A 84 -10.23 18.27 6.62
C ASP A 84 -10.63 16.96 5.88
N GLY A 85 -11.10 15.96 6.63
CA GLY A 85 -11.55 14.69 6.05
C GLY A 85 -13.08 14.52 6.10
N GLY A 86 -13.57 13.48 5.41
CA GLY A 86 -14.99 13.15 5.35
C GLY A 86 -15.44 12.21 6.48
N ILE A 87 -16.73 12.27 6.81
CA ILE A 87 -17.38 11.42 7.83
C ILE A 87 -17.26 9.92 7.54
N THR A 88 -17.16 9.50 6.27
CA THR A 88 -17.05 8.09 5.89
C THR A 88 -15.84 7.42 6.54
N ARG A 89 -14.69 8.11 6.58
CA ARG A 89 -13.48 7.58 7.22
C ARG A 89 -13.61 7.45 8.73
N VAL A 90 -14.32 8.39 9.36
CA VAL A 90 -14.61 8.30 10.79
C VAL A 90 -15.56 7.14 11.07
N ARG A 91 -16.61 6.94 10.25
CA ARG A 91 -17.50 5.78 10.37
C ARG A 91 -16.76 4.45 10.23
N GLU A 92 -15.94 4.30 9.20
CA GLU A 92 -15.11 3.10 9.00
C GLU A 92 -14.18 2.80 10.17
N HIS A 93 -13.78 3.82 10.94
CA HIS A 93 -12.91 3.66 12.10
C HIS A 93 -13.67 3.33 13.40
N LEU A 94 -14.96 3.66 13.47
CA LEU A 94 -15.81 3.45 14.65
C LEU A 94 -16.61 2.14 14.61
N VAL A 95 -16.64 1.47 13.45
CA VAL A 95 -17.19 0.11 13.26
C VAL A 95 -16.11 -0.91 13.62
#